data_AF-X1NMA8-F1
#
_entry.id   AF-X1NMA8-F1
#
_cell.length_a   1.000
_cell.length_b   1.000
_cell.length_c   1.000
_cell.angle_alpha   90.00
_cell.angle_beta   90.00
_cell.angle_gamma   90.00
#
_symmetry.space_group_name_H-M   'P 1'
#
loop_
_entity.id
_entity.type
_entity.pdbx_description
1 polymer ?
#
loop_
_entity_poly.entity_id
_entity_poly.type
_entity_poly.pdbx_seq_one_letter_code
_entity_poly.pdbx_strand_id
1 'polypeptide(L)'
;MRKGKAFWQILEDYDIPATVFKIPANYPPVSTKQRTISGMGTPDILGSYGIFNYYTTEAKELKEDIGGGRIHPVNVIGNRVEAKLLGPVNAFKKDRPESAIEFKV
;
A
#
# COMPACT_ATOMS: atom_id res chain seq x y z
N MET A 1 -4.40 -3.01 -19.83
CA MET A 1 -3.09 -2.46 -19.40
C MET A 1 -2.41 -1.81 -20.61
N ARG A 2 -1.62 -0.75 -20.40
CA ARG A 2 -1.11 0.16 -21.45
C ARG A 2 -0.42 -0.62 -22.60
N LYS A 3 -0.77 -0.31 -23.85
CA LYS A 3 -0.22 -0.98 -25.06
C LYS A 3 0.79 -0.13 -25.84
N GLY A 4 0.85 1.17 -25.56
CA GLY A 4 1.74 2.11 -26.26
C GLY A 4 3.05 2.40 -25.53
N LYS A 5 4.02 2.92 -26.29
CA LYS A 5 5.27 3.48 -25.77
C LYS A 5 4.95 4.66 -24.85
N ALA A 6 5.61 4.73 -23.70
CA ALA A 6 5.45 5.87 -22.79
C ALA A 6 6.08 7.09 -23.40
N PHE A 7 5.55 8.27 -23.06
CA PHE A 7 6.21 9.51 -23.40
C PHE A 7 7.66 9.58 -22.89
N TRP A 8 7.93 9.14 -21.65
CA TRP A 8 9.29 9.12 -21.11
C TRP A 8 10.23 8.11 -21.79
N GLN A 9 9.70 7.05 -22.41
CA GLN A 9 10.51 6.16 -23.25
C GLN A 9 10.89 6.84 -24.57
N ILE A 10 10.08 7.79 -25.05
CA ILE A 10 10.44 8.62 -26.20
C ILE A 10 11.55 9.61 -25.78
N LEU A 11 11.43 10.25 -24.62
CA LEU A 11 12.49 11.12 -24.10
C LEU A 11 13.83 10.40 -23.98
N GLU A 12 13.82 9.12 -23.61
CA GLU A 12 15.03 8.28 -23.58
C GLU A 12 15.66 8.10 -24.96
N ASP A 13 14.87 7.89 -26.03
CA ASP A 13 15.40 7.72 -27.39
C ASP A 13 16.18 8.94 -27.89
N TYR A 14 15.88 10.13 -27.34
CA TYR A 14 16.50 11.40 -27.70
C TYR A 14 17.48 11.89 -26.64
N ASP A 15 17.92 11.01 -25.73
CA ASP A 15 18.87 11.32 -24.65
C ASP A 15 18.42 12.48 -23.73
N ILE A 16 17.11 12.70 -23.60
CA ILE A 16 16.53 13.72 -22.72
C ILE A 16 16.29 13.11 -21.33
N PRO A 17 16.98 13.56 -20.27
CA PRO A 17 16.81 13.00 -18.94
C PRO A 17 15.45 13.40 -18.33
N ALA A 18 14.79 12.44 -17.67
CA ALA A 18 13.51 12.63 -17.03
C ALA A 18 13.40 11.89 -15.69
N THR A 19 12.60 12.47 -14.77
CA THR A 19 12.11 11.79 -13.57
C THR A 19 10.59 11.70 -13.62
N VAL A 20 10.06 10.49 -13.52
CA VAL A 20 8.64 10.18 -13.60
C VAL A 20 8.13 9.78 -12.23
N PHE A 21 7.23 10.57 -11.66
CA PHE A 21 6.62 10.33 -10.36
C PHE A 21 5.17 10.83 -10.36
N LYS A 22 4.31 10.27 -9.49
CA LYS A 22 2.87 10.63 -9.39
C LYS A 22 2.05 10.44 -10.68
N ILE A 23 2.48 9.56 -11.59
CA ILE A 23 1.70 9.22 -12.79
C ILE A 23 0.58 8.22 -12.43
N PRO A 24 -0.66 8.42 -12.89
CA PRO A 24 -1.72 7.43 -12.74
C PRO A 24 -1.41 6.14 -13.51
N ALA A 25 -1.70 4.99 -12.89
CA ALA A 25 -1.64 3.68 -13.52
C ALA A 25 -0.28 3.35 -14.19
N ASN A 26 0.83 3.79 -13.58
CA ASN A 26 2.19 3.47 -14.02
C ASN A 26 2.81 2.28 -13.24
N TYR A 27 1.99 1.41 -12.65
CA TYR A 27 2.45 0.17 -12.02
C TYR A 27 2.22 -1.06 -12.93
N PRO A 28 3.21 -1.97 -13.04
CA PRO A 28 4.61 -1.72 -12.72
C PRO A 28 5.18 -0.65 -13.68
N PRO A 29 6.23 0.10 -13.28
CA PRO A 29 6.86 1.02 -14.20
C PRO A 29 7.36 0.27 -15.43
N VAL A 30 7.18 0.86 -16.61
CA VAL A 30 7.74 0.29 -17.82
C VAL A 30 9.26 0.34 -17.79
N SER A 31 9.90 -0.66 -18.40
CA SER A 31 11.36 -0.69 -18.54
C SER A 31 11.86 0.51 -19.33
N THR A 32 12.82 1.24 -18.76
CA THR A 32 13.40 2.49 -19.27
C THR A 32 14.66 2.83 -18.45
N LYS A 33 15.60 3.57 -19.03
CA LYS A 33 16.74 4.17 -18.30
C LYS A 33 16.36 5.41 -17.50
N GLN A 34 15.14 5.94 -17.70
CA GLN A 34 14.62 7.07 -16.95
C GLN A 34 14.38 6.71 -15.49
N ARG A 35 14.45 7.70 -14.59
CA ARG A 35 14.09 7.50 -13.17
C ARG A 35 12.57 7.44 -13.05
N THR A 36 12.01 6.30 -12.67
CA THR A 36 10.55 6.12 -12.59
C THR A 36 10.13 5.51 -11.26
N ILE A 37 9.14 6.14 -10.63
CA ILE A 37 8.52 5.70 -9.37
C ILE A 37 7.04 5.47 -9.64
N SER A 38 6.52 4.29 -9.27
CA SER A 38 5.08 4.03 -9.35
C SER A 38 4.30 5.01 -8.46
N GLY A 39 3.21 5.54 -8.99
CA GLY A 39 2.40 6.56 -8.36
C GLY A 39 1.01 6.05 -8.04
N MET A 40 -0.01 6.82 -8.43
CA MET A 40 -1.41 6.50 -8.16
C MET A 40 -1.79 5.18 -8.85
N GLY A 41 -2.42 4.28 -8.11
CA GLY A 41 -2.76 2.94 -8.60
C GLY A 41 -1.59 1.95 -8.51
N THR A 42 -0.58 2.22 -7.69
CA THR A 42 0.33 1.17 -7.22
C THR A 42 -0.45 0.28 -6.25
N PRO A 43 -0.58 -1.03 -6.51
CA PRO A 43 -1.24 -1.91 -5.58
C PRO A 43 -0.43 -2.04 -4.29
N ASP A 44 -1.13 -2.26 -3.17
CA ASP A 44 -0.49 -2.63 -1.91
C ASP A 44 0.06 -4.08 -1.96
N ILE A 45 0.66 -4.53 -0.85
CA ILE A 45 1.27 -5.87 -0.77
C ILE A 45 0.27 -7.02 -1.01
N LEU A 46 -1.03 -6.77 -0.88
CA LEU A 46 -2.10 -7.73 -1.12
C LEU A 46 -2.67 -7.64 -2.54
N GLY A 47 -2.17 -6.72 -3.37
CA GLY A 47 -2.68 -6.51 -4.73
C GLY A 47 -3.93 -5.62 -4.79
N SER A 48 -4.35 -5.04 -3.66
CA SER A 48 -5.50 -4.13 -3.57
C SER A 48 -5.08 -2.66 -3.71
N TYR A 49 -6.06 -1.75 -3.68
CA TYR A 49 -5.83 -0.31 -3.79
C TYR A 49 -6.29 0.39 -2.52
N GLY A 50 -5.33 0.92 -1.77
CA GLY A 50 -5.63 1.81 -0.64
C GLY A 50 -6.06 1.12 0.65
N ILE A 51 -5.63 -0.12 0.90
CA ILE A 51 -5.85 -0.73 2.22
C ILE A 51 -4.82 -0.20 3.21
N PHE A 52 -5.31 0.25 4.38
CA PHE A 52 -4.48 0.70 5.49
C PHE A 52 -5.04 0.21 6.83
N ASN A 53 -4.22 0.26 7.88
CA ASN A 53 -4.64 -0.06 9.24
C ASN A 53 -4.63 1.24 10.07
N TYR A 54 -5.77 1.56 10.69
CA TYR A 54 -5.94 2.75 11.52
C TYR A 54 -6.10 2.33 12.99
N TYR A 55 -5.04 2.53 13.78
CA TYR A 55 -5.04 2.23 15.21
C TYR A 55 -5.44 3.47 16.00
N THR A 56 -6.49 3.38 16.81
CA THR A 56 -7.02 4.54 17.54
C THR A 56 -7.54 4.16 18.93
N THR A 57 -7.41 5.08 19.88
CA THR A 57 -8.06 5.01 21.20
C THR A 57 -9.48 5.57 21.17
N GLU A 58 -9.87 6.26 20.09
CA GLU A 58 -11.21 6.80 19.93
C GLU A 58 -12.19 5.67 19.62
N ALA A 59 -13.24 5.55 20.43
CA ALA A 59 -14.41 4.73 20.12
C ALA A 59 -15.28 5.44 19.06
N LYS A 60 -14.71 5.72 17.87
CA LYS A 60 -15.56 6.06 16.73
C LYS A 60 -16.45 4.88 16.40
N GLU A 61 -17.63 5.15 15.86
CA GLU A 61 -18.47 4.07 15.33
C GLU A 61 -17.65 3.28 14.30
N LEU A 62 -17.32 2.03 14.63
CA LEU A 62 -16.51 1.09 13.83
C LEU A 62 -17.10 0.78 12.44
N LYS A 63 -18.19 1.46 12.06
CA LYS A 63 -18.94 1.31 10.83
C LYS A 63 -18.72 2.44 9.83
N GLU A 64 -17.96 3.48 10.15
CA GLU A 64 -17.57 4.49 9.16
C GLU A 64 -16.67 3.84 8.09
N ASP A 65 -17.10 3.91 6.83
CA ASP A 65 -16.23 3.59 5.70
C ASP A 65 -15.19 4.70 5.55
N ILE A 66 -13.95 4.38 5.91
CA ILE A 66 -12.80 5.29 5.82
C ILE A 66 -12.02 5.12 4.50
N GLY A 67 -12.63 4.53 3.48
CA GLY A 67 -12.02 4.40 2.15
C GLY A 67 -10.98 3.28 2.08
N GLY A 68 -11.31 2.10 2.58
CA GLY A 68 -10.46 0.89 2.51
C GLY A 68 -9.62 0.62 3.76
N GLY A 69 -9.67 1.48 4.76
CA GLY A 69 -8.98 1.29 6.04
C GLY A 69 -9.68 0.33 6.99
N ARG A 70 -8.91 -0.44 7.76
CA ARG A 70 -9.38 -1.25 8.87
C ARG A 70 -9.12 -0.54 10.19
N ILE A 71 -10.16 -0.31 10.99
CA ILE A 71 -10.06 0.35 12.28
C ILE A 71 -9.71 -0.68 13.36
N HIS A 72 -8.67 -0.38 14.14
CA HIS A 72 -8.18 -1.20 15.24
C HIS A 72 -8.23 -0.39 16.54
N PRO A 73 -9.24 -0.63 17.39
CA PRO A 73 -9.27 -0.05 18.73
C PRO A 73 -8.06 -0.53 19.54
N VAL A 74 -7.36 0.41 20.17
CA VAL A 74 -6.25 0.11 21.06
C VAL A 74 -6.42 0.83 22.40
N ASN A 75 -5.83 0.25 23.44
CA ASN A 75 -5.76 0.87 24.75
C ASN A 75 -4.33 1.28 25.05
N VAL A 76 -4.16 2.42 25.69
CA VAL A 76 -2.88 2.83 26.26
C VAL A 76 -2.76 2.21 27.65
N ILE A 77 -1.77 1.35 27.85
CA ILE A 77 -1.48 0.71 29.14
C ILE A 77 -0.19 1.34 29.68
N GLY A 78 -0.32 2.25 30.64
CA GLY A 78 0.80 3.06 31.11
C GLY A 78 1.26 4.04 30.03
N ASN A 79 2.45 3.82 29.46
CA ASN A 79 3.04 4.65 28.42
C ASN A 79 3.22 3.93 27.08
N ARG A 80 2.50 2.82 26.86
CA ARG A 80 2.64 2.00 25.65
C ARG A 80 1.31 1.53 25.10
N VAL A 81 1.28 1.28 23.80
CA VAL A 81 0.26 0.54 23.09
C VAL A 81 0.85 -0.80 22.67
N GLU A 82 0.12 -1.88 22.92
CA GLU A 82 0.44 -3.21 22.39
C GLU A 82 -0.67 -3.62 21.41
N ALA A 83 -0.31 -3.98 20.19
CA ALA A 83 -1.27 -4.30 19.14
C ALA A 83 -0.70 -5.30 18.13
N LYS A 84 -1.54 -5.71 17.17
CA LYS A 84 -1.18 -6.63 16.09
C LYS A 84 -1.31 -5.94 14.74
N LEU A 85 -0.28 -6.06 13.92
CA LEU A 85 -0.32 -5.71 12.50
C LEU A 85 -0.78 -6.94 11.71
N LEU A 86 -1.97 -6.85 11.14
CA LEU A 86 -2.53 -7.89 10.29
C LEU A 86 -1.85 -7.88 8.92
N GLY A 87 -1.64 -9.08 8.37
CA GLY A 87 -1.06 -9.33 7.07
C GLY A 87 -1.92 -10.30 6.24
N PRO A 88 -1.36 -10.89 5.18
CA PRO A 88 -2.11 -11.79 4.30
C PRO A 88 -2.60 -13.05 5.02
N VAL A 89 -3.63 -13.67 4.44
CA VAL A 89 -4.11 -15.00 4.82
C VAL A 89 -2.97 -16.01 4.82
N ASN A 90 -2.81 -16.74 5.92
CA ASN A 90 -1.80 -17.78 6.05
C ASN A 90 -2.30 -19.08 5.40
N ALA A 91 -1.94 -19.28 4.13
CA ALA A 91 -2.32 -20.46 3.36
C ALA A 91 -1.74 -21.79 3.90
N PHE A 92 -0.74 -21.74 4.79
CA PHE A 92 -0.10 -22.93 5.37
C PHE A 92 -0.84 -23.48 6.60
N LYS A 93 -1.80 -22.74 7.16
CA LYS A 93 -2.62 -23.18 8.31
C LYS A 93 -4.00 -23.66 7.85
N LYS A 94 -4.51 -24.72 8.50
CA LYS A 94 -5.78 -25.38 8.15
C LYS A 94 -6.96 -24.41 8.06
N ASP A 95 -7.12 -23.55 9.06
CA ASP A 95 -8.23 -22.59 9.14
C ASP A 95 -7.94 -21.27 8.41
N ARG A 96 -6.79 -21.18 7.71
CA ARG A 96 -6.36 -20.02 6.94
C ARG A 96 -6.56 -18.67 7.67
N PRO A 97 -6.09 -18.53 8.91
CA PRO A 97 -6.19 -17.26 9.62
C PRO A 97 -5.35 -16.19 8.93
N GLU A 98 -5.68 -14.91 9.14
CA GLU A 98 -4.76 -13.82 8.78
C GLU A 98 -3.45 -13.96 9.55
N SER A 99 -2.34 -13.75 8.83
CA SER A 99 -1.03 -13.64 9.47
C SER A 99 -1.00 -12.35 10.29
N ALA A 100 -0.28 -12.35 11.40
CA ALA A 100 -0.12 -11.15 12.21
C ALA A 100 1.25 -11.12 12.88
N ILE A 101 1.78 -9.92 13.06
CA ILE A 101 2.93 -9.67 13.94
C ILE A 101 2.50 -8.76 15.09
N GLU A 102 3.07 -8.97 16.26
CA GLU A 102 2.86 -8.11 17.42
C GLU A 102 3.80 -6.90 17.33
N PHE A 103 3.32 -5.73 17.74
CA PHE A 103 4.13 -4.53 17.84
C PHE A 103 3.82 -3.74 19.12
N LYS A 104 4.77 -2.91 19.52
CA LYS A 104 4.67 -2.02 20.69
C LYS A 104 5.17 -0.63 20.30
N VAL A 105 4.43 0.40 20.68
CA VAL A 105 4.79 1.82 20.52
C VAL A 105 4.56 2.55 21.83
#